data_AF-A0A1F9F2D0-F1
#
_entry.id   AF-A0A1F9F2D0-F1
#
_cell.length_a   1.000
_cell.length_b   1.000
_cell.length_c   1.000
_cell.angle_alpha   90.00
_cell.angle_beta   90.00
_cell.angle_gamma   90.00
#
_symmetry.space_group_name_H-M   'P 1'
#
loop_
_entity.id
_entity.type
_entity.pdbx_description
1 polymer ?
#
loop_
_entity_poly.entity_id
_entity_poly.type
_entity_poly.pdbx_seq_one_letter_code
_entity_poly.pdbx_strand_id
1 'polypeptide(L)'
;MPSPSVLALSLALLLASCPRESLAGHRCNDVHPCVDGFTCVGGRCQLFVAEGEGEGEGEGEGEGEGEGEGEGEGEGEGEGEGEGEGEGEGEGEPPILDDVPGLEGYAVIYRVQIPTTGARFHATGAPYSYDASAALSAPVTRVGYFLELVESGDRTFVYAEVDAFSTSPAQLGFPTVQSGAFFQQGLADGRVVTNHAGVTAGDGLADLGIEFWPSNYSSSNNDRSASPASADDDSYDFGDGNCDGASGHGSMQIHDVGRGRTIFAINDWGGNNPTTELEIGIGNQPSGEPDWTFSNSAGRYSVRNLVVVVDALPDTPPLGAAVGGVPANIAARVAADLTSGFRLVYDLSIPESASYGAVPYTVDDAALVPPGSFDRIAWYLELQPASGPLAYVWVSTDAFTADAARVGVPTTASGAFYQHVLGPSDVASNVVAEGTGVTTLNIEFWPTNYGQNNALPVAGASATAFDFGDQPANGNYGGMQIHDFARGETLFAYNRWGGAAGVSDLGIGNAPSGNSDWTFAQSADDYTLRRLQVLVRERP
;
A
#
# COMPACT_ATOMS: atom_id res chain seq x y z
N MET A 1 -21.48 -84.03 13.05
CA MET A 1 -21.96 -83.56 11.74
C MET A 1 -22.96 -82.44 11.99
N PRO A 2 -22.91 -81.34 11.22
CA PRO A 2 -23.15 -79.99 11.73
C PRO A 2 -24.59 -79.48 11.49
N SER A 3 -25.03 -78.52 12.31
CA SER A 3 -25.64 -77.26 11.86
C SER A 3 -25.99 -76.38 13.08
N PRO A 4 -25.31 -75.24 13.22
CA PRO A 4 -25.99 -74.04 13.69
C PRO A 4 -25.72 -72.92 12.68
N SER A 5 -26.73 -72.54 11.90
CA SER A 5 -26.66 -71.33 11.09
C SER A 5 -27.12 -70.16 11.92
N VAL A 6 -26.13 -69.45 12.47
CA VAL A 6 -26.28 -68.19 13.20
C VAL A 6 -26.70 -67.10 12.22
N LEU A 7 -27.72 -66.34 12.62
CA LEU A 7 -28.16 -65.10 12.00
C LEU A 7 -27.03 -64.05 12.13
N ALA A 8 -26.34 -63.72 11.05
CA ALA A 8 -25.37 -62.64 11.01
C ALA A 8 -25.98 -61.42 10.31
N LEU A 9 -26.12 -60.34 11.07
CA LEU A 9 -26.57 -59.03 10.64
C LEU A 9 -25.46 -58.39 9.79
N SER A 10 -25.66 -58.28 8.47
CA SER A 10 -24.69 -57.64 7.57
C SER A 10 -24.80 -56.12 7.69
N LEU A 11 -23.84 -55.51 8.40
CA LEU A 11 -23.58 -54.08 8.40
C LEU A 11 -22.94 -53.70 7.05
N ALA A 12 -23.64 -52.94 6.22
CA ALA A 12 -23.09 -52.39 4.98
C ALA A 12 -22.11 -51.24 5.32
N LEU A 13 -20.81 -51.53 5.28
CA LEU A 13 -19.77 -50.50 5.19
C LEU A 13 -19.79 -49.94 3.75
N LEU A 14 -20.21 -48.69 3.60
CA LEU A 14 -19.89 -47.88 2.43
C LEU A 14 -18.38 -47.62 2.44
N LEU A 15 -17.64 -48.40 1.65
CA LEU A 15 -16.28 -48.04 1.25
C LEU A 15 -16.40 -46.82 0.32
N ALA A 16 -16.10 -45.64 0.86
CA ALA A 16 -15.80 -44.47 0.05
C ALA A 16 -14.62 -44.84 -0.86
N SER A 17 -14.87 -44.90 -2.17
CA SER A 17 -13.79 -45.01 -3.15
C SER A 17 -12.97 -43.72 -3.08
N CYS A 18 -11.69 -43.83 -2.72
CA CYS A 18 -10.73 -42.74 -2.89
C CYS A 18 -10.81 -42.24 -4.34
N PRO A 19 -10.90 -40.92 -4.60
CA PRO A 19 -10.70 -40.41 -5.94
C PRO A 19 -9.31 -40.84 -6.38
N ARG A 20 -9.23 -41.68 -7.43
CA ARG A 20 -7.94 -42.03 -8.03
C ARG A 20 -7.39 -40.75 -8.65
N GLU A 21 -6.31 -40.23 -8.09
CA GLU A 21 -5.57 -39.12 -8.67
C GLU A 21 -5.18 -39.49 -10.10
N SER A 22 -5.47 -38.59 -11.04
CA SER A 22 -5.11 -38.78 -12.43
C SER A 22 -3.59 -38.73 -12.58
N LEU A 23 -3.00 -39.80 -13.09
CA LEU A 23 -1.56 -39.85 -13.41
C LEU A 23 -1.22 -39.01 -14.66
N ALA A 24 -2.18 -38.33 -15.28
CA ALA A 24 -1.94 -37.50 -16.46
C ALA A 24 -0.84 -36.47 -16.19
N GLY A 25 0.19 -36.47 -17.04
CA GLY A 25 1.28 -35.50 -16.97
C GLY A 25 2.32 -35.75 -15.87
N HIS A 26 2.15 -36.74 -15.00
CA HIS A 26 3.15 -37.05 -13.97
C HIS A 26 4.43 -37.62 -14.61
N ARG A 27 5.59 -37.37 -13.98
CA ARG A 27 6.90 -37.82 -14.49
C ARG A 27 7.03 -39.34 -14.40
N CYS A 28 7.60 -39.96 -15.42
CA CYS A 28 7.80 -41.42 -15.46
C CYS A 28 9.17 -41.80 -16.05
N ASN A 29 9.68 -42.94 -15.61
CA ASN A 29 10.90 -43.61 -16.11
C ASN A 29 10.89 -45.10 -15.73
N ASP A 30 11.99 -45.81 -15.98
CA ASP A 30 12.09 -47.26 -15.68
C ASP A 30 11.97 -47.61 -14.19
N VAL A 31 12.16 -46.63 -13.30
CA VAL A 31 12.01 -46.79 -11.84
C VAL A 31 10.60 -46.41 -11.38
N HIS A 32 9.93 -45.50 -12.09
CA HIS A 32 8.57 -45.02 -11.82
C HIS A 32 7.68 -45.21 -13.06
N PRO A 33 7.22 -46.43 -13.34
CA PRO A 33 6.38 -46.72 -14.51
C PRO A 33 4.97 -46.17 -14.32
N CYS A 34 4.34 -45.75 -15.42
CA CYS A 34 2.93 -45.42 -15.43
C CYS A 34 2.08 -46.68 -15.20
N VAL A 35 1.04 -46.56 -14.37
CA VAL A 35 0.06 -47.62 -14.10
C VAL A 35 -1.35 -47.14 -14.49
N ASP A 36 -2.36 -48.01 -14.43
CA ASP A 36 -3.77 -47.66 -14.66
C ASP A 36 -4.13 -47.08 -16.04
N GLY A 37 -3.73 -47.75 -17.13
CA GLY A 37 -4.14 -47.36 -18.49
C GLY A 37 -3.37 -46.19 -19.09
N PHE A 38 -2.29 -45.75 -18.42
CA PHE A 38 -1.37 -44.73 -18.90
C PHE A 38 -0.08 -45.37 -19.45
N THR A 39 0.49 -44.78 -20.51
CA THR A 39 1.80 -45.16 -21.06
C THR A 39 2.81 -44.03 -20.85
N CYS A 40 4.06 -44.38 -20.55
CA CYS A 40 5.14 -43.41 -20.41
C CYS A 40 5.62 -42.95 -21.79
N VAL A 41 5.34 -41.70 -22.16
CA VAL A 41 5.74 -41.11 -23.43
C VAL A 41 6.50 -39.81 -23.15
N GLY A 42 7.76 -39.73 -23.58
CA GLY A 42 8.59 -38.54 -23.36
C GLY A 42 8.85 -38.21 -21.88
N GLY A 43 8.86 -39.23 -21.00
CA GLY A 43 9.07 -39.05 -19.56
C GLY A 43 7.86 -38.55 -18.78
N ARG A 44 6.66 -38.56 -19.40
CA ARG A 44 5.38 -38.28 -18.72
C ARG A 44 4.31 -39.33 -19.02
N CYS A 45 3.42 -39.56 -18.06
CA CYS A 45 2.30 -40.49 -18.21
C CYS A 45 1.16 -39.89 -19.04
N GLN A 46 0.75 -40.61 -20.10
CA GLN A 46 -0.33 -40.21 -21.01
C GLN A 46 -1.39 -41.30 -21.13
N LEU A 47 -2.67 -40.93 -21.08
CA LEU A 47 -3.81 -41.85 -21.09
C LEU A 47 -3.96 -42.48 -22.47
N PHE A 48 -4.01 -43.81 -22.54
CA PHE A 48 -4.28 -44.51 -23.80
C PHE A 48 -5.78 -44.71 -23.96
N VAL A 49 -6.45 -43.87 -24.76
CA VAL A 49 -7.88 -44.01 -25.06
C VAL A 49 -8.03 -44.61 -26.45
N ALA A 50 -8.56 -45.83 -26.52
CA ALA A 50 -9.17 -46.33 -27.75
C ALA A 50 -10.55 -45.66 -27.89
N GLU A 51 -10.80 -45.03 -29.03
CA GLU A 51 -11.97 -44.20 -29.29
C GLU A 51 -13.31 -44.92 -29.03
N GLY A 52 -14.25 -44.20 -28.40
CA GLY A 52 -15.65 -44.59 -28.23
C GLY A 52 -16.51 -43.35 -27.90
N GLU A 53 -17.50 -43.11 -28.75
CA GLU A 53 -18.47 -42.01 -28.73
C GLU A 53 -19.50 -42.13 -27.57
N GLY A 54 -20.08 -41.00 -27.14
CA GLY A 54 -21.23 -40.99 -26.23
C GLY A 54 -21.76 -39.60 -25.88
N GLU A 55 -22.98 -39.30 -26.34
CA GLU A 55 -23.79 -38.09 -26.12
C GLU A 55 -24.46 -38.06 -24.73
N GLY A 56 -24.90 -36.87 -24.29
CA GLY A 56 -25.80 -36.71 -23.13
C GLY A 56 -26.31 -35.28 -22.94
N GLU A 57 -27.59 -35.06 -23.25
CA GLU A 57 -28.37 -33.83 -23.03
C GLU A 57 -28.82 -33.68 -21.56
N GLY A 58 -29.14 -32.45 -21.15
CA GLY A 58 -29.85 -32.15 -19.90
C GLY A 58 -30.29 -30.68 -19.80
N GLU A 59 -31.58 -30.43 -20.07
CA GLU A 59 -32.28 -29.16 -19.83
C GLU A 59 -32.69 -28.98 -18.35
N GLY A 60 -32.96 -27.74 -17.92
CA GLY A 60 -33.74 -27.47 -16.70
C GLY A 60 -33.63 -26.04 -16.16
N GLU A 61 -34.63 -25.21 -16.48
CA GLU A 61 -34.83 -23.83 -16.02
C GLU A 61 -35.26 -23.71 -14.54
N GLY A 62 -35.12 -22.50 -13.97
CA GLY A 62 -35.76 -22.13 -12.71
C GLY A 62 -35.39 -20.71 -12.24
N GLU A 63 -36.21 -19.74 -12.61
CA GLU A 63 -36.18 -18.35 -12.14
C GLU A 63 -36.72 -18.21 -10.70
N GLY A 64 -36.26 -17.19 -9.98
CA GLY A 64 -36.79 -16.78 -8.68
C GLY A 64 -36.35 -15.37 -8.32
N GLU A 65 -37.18 -14.39 -8.67
CA GLU A 65 -37.06 -12.99 -8.24
C GLU A 65 -37.49 -12.81 -6.77
N GLY A 66 -36.83 -11.90 -6.06
CA GLY A 66 -37.19 -11.46 -4.72
C GLY A 66 -36.72 -10.04 -4.49
N GLU A 67 -37.64 -9.08 -4.70
CA GLU A 67 -37.46 -7.68 -4.33
C GLU A 67 -37.63 -7.49 -2.81
N GLY A 68 -36.79 -6.66 -2.22
CA GLY A 68 -36.88 -6.22 -0.83
C GLY A 68 -36.47 -4.76 -0.71
N GLU A 69 -37.45 -3.86 -0.73
CA GLU A 69 -37.28 -2.45 -0.39
C GLU A 69 -37.18 -2.29 1.14
N GLY A 70 -36.20 -1.51 1.59
CA GLY A 70 -36.04 -1.12 2.98
C GLY A 70 -35.61 0.35 3.05
N GLU A 71 -36.57 1.24 3.24
CA GLU A 71 -36.32 2.63 3.60
C GLU A 71 -35.98 2.72 5.10
N GLY A 72 -34.88 3.41 5.41
CA GLY A 72 -34.48 3.74 6.77
C GLY A 72 -33.89 5.15 6.80
N GLU A 73 -34.72 6.13 7.14
CA GLU A 73 -34.27 7.48 7.49
C GLU A 73 -33.71 7.48 8.91
N GLY A 74 -32.48 8.00 9.06
CA GLY A 74 -31.84 8.24 10.34
C GLY A 74 -31.12 9.57 10.30
N GLU A 75 -31.77 10.62 10.78
CA GLU A 75 -31.13 11.90 11.09
C GLU A 75 -30.33 11.75 12.39
N GLY A 76 -29.05 12.12 12.34
CA GLY A 76 -28.18 12.20 13.51
C GLY A 76 -27.28 13.43 13.37
N GLU A 77 -27.71 14.54 13.94
CA GLU A 77 -26.85 15.70 14.19
C GLU A 77 -25.90 15.38 15.35
N GLY A 78 -24.60 15.54 15.10
CA GLY A 78 -23.55 15.42 16.11
C GLY A 78 -22.50 16.49 15.87
N GLU A 79 -22.67 17.63 16.53
CA GLU A 79 -21.62 18.64 16.68
C GLU A 79 -20.56 18.09 17.65
N GLY A 80 -19.32 18.00 17.19
CA GLY A 80 -18.16 17.65 17.99
C GLY A 80 -17.02 18.59 17.67
N GLU A 81 -16.92 19.68 18.42
CA GLU A 81 -15.70 20.50 18.50
C GLU A 81 -14.64 19.71 19.28
N GLY A 82 -13.50 19.46 18.63
CA GLY A 82 -12.33 18.86 19.23
C GLY A 82 -11.09 19.61 18.80
N GLU A 83 -10.72 20.65 19.55
CA GLU A 83 -9.39 21.24 19.49
C GLU A 83 -8.40 20.26 20.13
N GLY A 84 -7.46 19.78 19.34
CA GLY A 84 -6.33 18.95 19.79
C GLY A 84 -5.04 19.53 19.23
N GLU A 85 -4.42 20.44 19.98
CA GLU A 85 -3.02 20.82 19.78
C GLU A 85 -2.14 19.66 20.23
N GLY A 86 -1.45 19.03 19.28
CA GLY A 86 -0.40 18.04 19.53
C GLY A 86 0.87 18.47 18.81
N GLU A 87 1.75 19.15 19.54
CA GLU A 87 3.15 19.31 19.12
C GLU A 87 3.85 17.96 19.26
N GLY A 88 4.29 17.39 18.14
CA GLY A 88 5.03 16.14 18.10
C GLY A 88 6.02 16.17 16.94
N GLU A 89 7.26 16.56 17.25
CA GLU A 89 8.40 16.34 16.36
C GLU A 89 8.71 14.84 16.38
N GLY A 90 8.13 14.10 15.43
CA GLY A 90 8.45 12.71 15.15
C GLY A 90 9.04 12.64 13.75
N GLU A 91 10.34 12.38 13.65
CA GLU A 91 11.04 12.14 12.40
C GLU A 91 10.29 11.03 11.62
N GLY A 92 9.69 11.37 10.47
CA GLY A 92 9.54 10.40 9.38
C GLY A 92 10.96 10.03 8.95
N GLU A 93 11.33 8.80 8.60
CA GLU A 93 10.81 7.79 7.69
C GLU A 93 10.97 6.40 8.36
N PRO A 94 10.49 5.29 7.77
CA PRO A 94 11.21 4.03 7.85
C PRO A 94 12.33 4.07 6.82
N PRO A 95 13.55 4.55 7.12
CA PRO A 95 14.65 4.49 6.18
C PRO A 95 15.13 3.05 6.10
N ILE A 96 14.28 2.16 5.59
CA ILE A 96 14.61 0.74 5.39
C ILE A 96 15.92 0.62 4.61
N LEU A 97 16.22 1.57 3.71
CA LEU A 97 17.48 1.65 2.99
C LEU A 97 18.70 2.02 3.86
N ASP A 98 18.54 2.85 4.88
CA ASP A 98 19.64 3.20 5.79
C ASP A 98 19.77 2.18 6.93
N ASP A 99 18.66 1.67 7.43
CA ASP A 99 18.59 0.70 8.53
C ASP A 99 18.96 -0.71 8.08
N VAL A 100 18.62 -1.09 6.85
CA VAL A 100 18.81 -2.43 6.30
C VAL A 100 19.77 -2.38 5.12
N PRO A 101 21.09 -2.52 5.35
CA PRO A 101 22.05 -2.60 4.26
C PRO A 101 21.79 -3.86 3.41
N GLY A 102 22.20 -3.86 2.14
CA GLY A 102 22.13 -5.06 1.30
C GLY A 102 20.82 -5.25 0.53
N LEU A 103 19.93 -4.25 0.52
CA LEU A 103 18.69 -4.28 -0.26
C LEU A 103 18.87 -3.88 -1.73
N GLU A 104 20.11 -3.83 -2.23
CA GLU A 104 20.37 -3.63 -3.64
C GLU A 104 19.73 -4.75 -4.47
N GLY A 105 18.82 -4.39 -5.37
CA GLY A 105 18.08 -5.36 -6.17
C GLY A 105 16.85 -5.93 -5.48
N TYR A 106 16.37 -5.35 -4.37
CA TYR A 106 15.02 -5.60 -3.87
C TYR A 106 14.03 -4.57 -4.47
N ALA A 107 12.74 -4.91 -4.44
CA ALA A 107 11.61 -4.08 -4.80
C ALA A 107 10.64 -4.02 -3.62
N VAL A 108 10.09 -2.83 -3.34
CA VAL A 108 8.94 -2.70 -2.45
C VAL A 108 7.71 -3.20 -3.19
N ILE A 109 6.88 -3.98 -2.50
CA ILE A 109 5.63 -4.51 -3.07
C ILE A 109 4.41 -4.02 -2.30
N TYR A 110 4.57 -3.76 -1.00
CA TYR A 110 3.55 -3.18 -0.16
C TYR A 110 4.13 -2.14 0.77
N ARG A 111 3.39 -1.04 0.96
CA ARG A 111 3.59 -0.09 2.06
C ARG A 111 2.26 0.19 2.71
N VAL A 112 2.24 0.29 4.02
CA VAL A 112 1.01 0.56 4.79
C VAL A 112 1.37 1.20 6.10
N GLN A 113 0.66 2.28 6.43
CA GLN A 113 0.54 2.69 7.82
C GLN A 113 -0.57 1.87 8.45
N ILE A 114 -0.22 1.04 9.43
CA ILE A 114 -1.19 0.20 10.10
C ILE A 114 -2.14 1.11 10.91
N PRO A 115 -3.46 0.98 10.75
CA PRO A 115 -4.42 1.80 11.49
C PRO A 115 -4.36 1.48 12.98
N THR A 116 -4.74 2.44 13.81
CA THR A 116 -4.87 2.22 15.26
C THR A 116 -6.12 1.40 15.58
N THR A 117 -7.27 1.77 15.01
CA THR A 117 -8.58 1.15 15.23
C THR A 117 -9.34 0.98 13.91
N GLY A 118 -10.48 0.29 13.91
CA GLY A 118 -11.40 0.30 12.77
C GLY A 118 -11.00 -0.58 11.60
N ALA A 119 -9.96 -1.42 11.73
CA ALA A 119 -9.56 -2.33 10.67
C ALA A 119 -10.66 -3.35 10.37
N ARG A 120 -10.90 -3.55 9.07
CA ARG A 120 -11.88 -4.50 8.52
C ARG A 120 -11.36 -5.09 7.22
N PHE A 121 -10.11 -5.56 7.20
CA PHE A 121 -9.43 -5.83 5.93
C PHE A 121 -10.09 -6.94 5.11
N HIS A 122 -10.86 -7.83 5.72
CA HIS A 122 -11.67 -8.81 4.98
C HIS A 122 -12.81 -8.17 4.17
N ALA A 123 -13.34 -7.03 4.61
CA ALA A 123 -14.44 -6.32 3.96
C ALA A 123 -13.96 -5.19 3.04
N THR A 124 -12.89 -4.50 3.44
CA THR A 124 -12.41 -3.28 2.75
C THR A 124 -11.11 -3.46 1.99
N GLY A 125 -10.42 -4.61 2.16
CA GLY A 125 -9.02 -4.76 1.79
C GLY A 125 -8.09 -4.09 2.80
N ALA A 126 -6.82 -4.50 2.78
CA ALA A 126 -5.77 -3.82 3.54
C ALA A 126 -5.46 -2.44 2.92
N PRO A 127 -5.28 -1.39 3.72
CA PRO A 127 -5.13 -0.02 3.25
C PRO A 127 -3.68 0.28 2.84
N TYR A 128 -3.17 -0.42 1.82
CA TYR A 128 -1.83 -0.17 1.32
C TYR A 128 -1.73 1.25 0.72
N SER A 129 -0.76 2.05 1.19
CA SER A 129 -0.37 3.32 0.55
C SER A 129 0.34 3.10 -0.79
N TYR A 130 0.88 1.89 -0.98
CA TYR A 130 1.50 1.42 -2.20
C TYR A 130 1.30 -0.08 -2.34
N ASP A 131 0.79 -0.51 -3.49
CA ASP A 131 0.61 -1.91 -3.86
C ASP A 131 1.15 -2.12 -5.28
N ALA A 132 2.30 -2.80 -5.39
CA ALA A 132 2.90 -3.19 -6.66
C ALA A 132 2.81 -4.71 -6.91
N SER A 133 2.00 -5.42 -6.14
CA SER A 133 1.88 -6.88 -6.21
C SER A 133 1.45 -7.38 -7.59
N ALA A 134 0.57 -6.65 -8.28
CA ALA A 134 0.13 -6.97 -9.64
C ALA A 134 1.20 -6.73 -10.72
N ALA A 135 2.22 -5.92 -10.44
CA ALA A 135 3.29 -5.60 -11.37
C ALA A 135 4.42 -6.66 -11.35
N LEU A 136 4.47 -7.49 -10.32
CA LEU A 136 5.41 -8.59 -10.23
C LEU A 136 5.04 -9.70 -11.21
N SER A 137 5.86 -9.83 -12.25
CA SER A 137 5.63 -10.76 -13.36
C SER A 137 6.50 -12.02 -13.28
N ALA A 138 7.32 -12.15 -12.23
CA ALA A 138 8.26 -13.24 -12.07
C ALA A 138 8.23 -13.83 -10.66
N PRO A 139 8.67 -15.09 -10.48
CA PRO A 139 8.72 -15.72 -9.17
C PRO A 139 9.70 -14.97 -8.25
N VAL A 140 9.21 -14.59 -7.07
CA VAL A 140 10.04 -14.07 -5.97
C VAL A 140 10.77 -15.22 -5.31
N THR A 141 12.02 -15.00 -4.89
CA THR A 141 12.81 -15.99 -4.15
C THR A 141 13.07 -15.57 -2.71
N ARG A 142 12.96 -14.27 -2.41
CA ARG A 142 13.12 -13.68 -1.08
C ARG A 142 11.96 -12.76 -0.78
N VAL A 143 11.54 -12.73 0.49
CA VAL A 143 10.58 -11.76 1.00
C VAL A 143 11.10 -11.22 2.33
N GLY A 144 10.96 -9.90 2.51
CA GLY A 144 11.36 -9.19 3.71
C GLY A 144 10.24 -8.31 4.24
N TYR A 145 10.11 -8.27 5.56
CA TYR A 145 9.13 -7.49 6.30
C TYR A 145 9.85 -6.49 7.19
N PHE A 146 9.67 -5.20 6.93
CA PHE A 146 10.16 -4.12 7.78
C PHE A 146 8.99 -3.53 8.56
N LEU A 147 9.00 -3.69 9.88
CA LEU A 147 8.05 -3.05 10.79
C LEU A 147 8.77 -1.96 11.58
N GLU A 148 8.25 -0.75 11.53
CA GLU A 148 8.70 0.39 12.32
C GLU A 148 7.60 0.88 13.25
N LEU A 149 8.00 1.11 14.50
CA LEU A 149 7.16 1.59 15.58
C LEU A 149 7.84 2.76 16.31
N VAL A 150 7.11 3.85 16.53
CA VAL A 150 7.58 4.98 17.36
C VAL A 150 6.67 5.12 18.57
N GLU A 151 7.19 4.95 19.78
CA GLU A 151 6.46 5.14 21.04
C GLU A 151 7.09 6.31 21.81
N SER A 152 6.31 7.34 22.13
CA SER A 152 6.81 8.52 22.87
C SER A 152 8.06 9.19 22.27
N GLY A 153 8.23 9.11 20.95
CA GLY A 153 9.40 9.64 20.22
C GLY A 153 10.57 8.66 20.08
N ASP A 154 10.55 7.53 20.80
CA ASP A 154 11.58 6.49 20.67
C ASP A 154 11.25 5.57 19.49
N ARG A 155 12.13 5.57 18.48
CA ARG A 155 11.99 4.77 17.25
C ARG A 155 12.58 3.37 17.42
N THR A 156 11.77 2.37 17.12
CA THR A 156 12.18 0.95 17.06
C THR A 156 11.79 0.33 15.72
N PHE A 157 12.61 -0.56 15.20
CA PHE A 157 12.31 -1.29 13.97
C PHE A 157 12.81 -2.72 14.01
N VAL A 158 12.20 -3.56 13.18
CA VAL A 158 12.70 -4.89 12.83
C VAL A 158 12.49 -5.15 11.35
N TYR A 159 13.50 -5.74 10.73
CA TYR A 159 13.48 -6.31 9.40
C TYR A 159 13.65 -7.82 9.52
N ALA A 160 12.72 -8.60 8.98
CA ALA A 160 12.79 -10.05 8.94
C ALA A 160 12.65 -10.53 7.48
N GLU A 161 13.70 -11.17 6.97
CA GLU A 161 13.81 -11.64 5.60
C GLU A 161 14.04 -13.14 5.56
N VAL A 162 13.36 -13.82 4.63
CA VAL A 162 13.39 -15.28 4.49
C VAL A 162 13.28 -15.68 3.02
N ASP A 163 13.55 -16.95 2.73
CA ASP A 163 13.14 -17.54 1.46
C ASP A 163 11.62 -17.37 1.26
N ALA A 164 11.22 -16.97 0.06
CA ALA A 164 9.82 -16.72 -0.25
C ALA A 164 8.97 -18.00 -0.06
N PHE A 165 8.02 -17.94 0.86
CA PHE A 165 7.09 -19.03 1.17
C PHE A 165 5.87 -19.08 0.23
N SER A 166 5.74 -18.09 -0.66
CA SER A 166 4.73 -18.08 -1.73
C SER A 166 5.31 -17.48 -3.01
N THR A 167 4.83 -17.98 -4.14
CA THR A 167 5.07 -17.39 -5.47
C THR A 167 4.00 -16.37 -5.87
N SER A 168 2.96 -16.19 -5.06
CA SER A 168 1.88 -15.22 -5.31
C SER A 168 2.14 -13.96 -4.50
N PRO A 169 2.45 -12.82 -5.15
CA PRO A 169 2.68 -11.54 -4.45
C PRO A 169 1.52 -11.13 -3.54
N ALA A 170 0.28 -11.41 -3.95
CA ALA A 170 -0.92 -11.15 -3.16
C ALA A 170 -0.89 -11.83 -1.78
N GLN A 171 -0.19 -12.97 -1.65
CA GLN A 171 -0.08 -13.73 -0.40
C GLN A 171 1.05 -13.25 0.52
N LEU A 172 1.87 -12.29 0.09
CA LEU A 172 3.03 -11.82 0.84
C LEU A 172 2.71 -10.61 1.74
N GLY A 173 1.54 -10.00 1.60
CA GLY A 173 1.06 -8.92 2.47
C GLY A 173 0.22 -9.42 3.65
N PHE A 174 -0.70 -8.58 4.13
CA PHE A 174 -1.68 -8.93 5.17
C PHE A 174 -2.51 -10.16 4.80
N PRO A 175 -2.55 -11.20 5.67
CA PRO A 175 -3.34 -12.37 5.39
C PRO A 175 -4.84 -12.10 5.56
N THR A 176 -5.53 -12.13 4.43
CA THR A 176 -6.98 -11.96 4.31
C THR A 176 -7.57 -13.09 3.47
N VAL A 177 -8.88 -13.31 3.60
CA VAL A 177 -9.60 -14.28 2.74
C VAL A 177 -9.36 -13.96 1.25
N GLN A 178 -9.35 -12.66 0.89
CA GLN A 178 -9.12 -12.20 -0.47
C GLN A 178 -7.69 -12.46 -0.96
N SER A 179 -6.67 -12.27 -0.10
CA SER A 179 -5.28 -12.57 -0.44
C SER A 179 -5.02 -14.06 -0.66
N GLY A 180 -5.84 -14.92 -0.04
CA GLY A 180 -5.62 -16.36 0.03
C GLY A 180 -4.38 -16.76 0.83
N ALA A 181 -3.76 -15.86 1.60
CA ALA A 181 -2.61 -16.18 2.43
C ALA A 181 -3.05 -17.00 3.66
N PHE A 182 -2.41 -18.15 3.83
CA PHE A 182 -2.54 -19.04 4.98
C PHE A 182 -1.23 -19.81 5.10
N PHE A 183 -0.40 -19.49 6.10
CA PHE A 183 0.91 -20.08 6.28
C PHE A 183 1.16 -20.36 7.76
N GLN A 184 1.43 -21.65 8.04
CA GLN A 184 1.92 -22.15 9.31
C GLN A 184 3.07 -23.10 9.01
N GLN A 185 4.30 -22.62 9.13
CA GLN A 185 5.48 -23.41 8.77
C GLN A 185 6.78 -22.82 9.31
N GLY A 186 7.84 -23.63 9.28
CA GLY A 186 9.20 -23.12 9.41
C GLY A 186 9.62 -22.30 8.20
N LEU A 187 10.45 -21.29 8.42
CA LEU A 187 11.05 -20.44 7.40
C LEU A 187 12.55 -20.72 7.29
N ALA A 188 13.08 -20.69 6.06
CA ALA A 188 14.48 -20.95 5.78
C ALA A 188 15.26 -19.66 5.47
N ASP A 189 16.58 -19.74 5.69
CA ASP A 189 17.57 -18.72 5.35
C ASP A 189 17.24 -17.32 5.89
N GLY A 190 16.86 -17.29 7.18
CA GLY A 190 16.43 -16.11 7.87
C GLY A 190 17.54 -15.07 8.06
N ARG A 191 17.20 -13.82 7.78
CA ARG A 191 18.02 -12.64 8.06
C ARG A 191 17.20 -11.63 8.85
N VAL A 192 17.71 -11.20 9.99
CA VAL A 192 17.06 -10.24 10.88
C VAL A 192 17.98 -9.06 11.15
N VAL A 193 17.47 -7.84 10.89
CA VAL A 193 18.13 -6.57 11.22
C VAL A 193 17.19 -5.77 12.11
N THR A 194 17.68 -5.23 13.23
CA THR A 194 16.82 -4.55 14.20
C THR A 194 17.64 -3.68 15.15
N ASN A 195 17.04 -2.61 15.66
CA ASN A 195 17.57 -1.85 16.80
C ASN A 195 16.90 -2.25 18.14
N HIS A 196 15.93 -3.18 18.14
CA HIS A 196 15.18 -3.58 19.32
C HIS A 196 15.90 -4.69 20.09
N ALA A 197 16.25 -4.41 21.35
CA ALA A 197 17.07 -5.32 22.17
C ALA A 197 16.42 -6.68 22.49
N GLY A 198 15.10 -6.81 22.34
CA GLY A 198 14.37 -8.06 22.54
C GLY A 198 14.53 -9.07 21.40
N VAL A 199 14.95 -8.62 20.22
CA VAL A 199 15.05 -9.43 19.00
C VAL A 199 16.52 -9.70 18.68
N THR A 200 16.83 -10.93 18.26
CA THR A 200 18.21 -11.32 17.90
C THR A 200 18.45 -11.00 16.43
N ALA A 201 19.31 -10.03 16.14
CA ALA A 201 19.78 -9.77 14.78
C ALA A 201 20.78 -10.85 14.32
N GLY A 202 20.80 -11.13 13.02
CA GLY A 202 21.76 -12.07 12.41
C GLY A 202 21.31 -12.60 11.06
N ASP A 203 22.26 -13.18 10.33
CA ASP A 203 22.04 -13.86 9.05
C ASP A 203 22.08 -15.39 9.22
N GLY A 204 21.42 -16.12 8.32
CA GLY A 204 21.42 -17.59 8.32
C GLY A 204 20.69 -18.20 9.51
N LEU A 205 19.68 -17.52 10.05
CA LEU A 205 18.80 -18.04 11.09
C LEU A 205 17.94 -19.17 10.52
N ALA A 206 18.02 -20.35 11.14
CA ALA A 206 17.40 -21.58 10.63
C ALA A 206 16.11 -21.99 11.37
N ASP A 207 15.83 -21.38 12.52
CA ASP A 207 14.72 -21.72 13.41
C ASP A 207 13.71 -20.55 13.45
N LEU A 208 13.26 -20.11 12.26
CA LEU A 208 12.20 -19.11 12.15
C LEU A 208 10.86 -19.79 11.84
N GLY A 209 9.76 -19.21 12.29
CA GLY A 209 8.39 -19.68 12.06
C GLY A 209 7.47 -18.56 11.59
N ILE A 210 6.48 -18.91 10.77
CA ILE A 210 5.44 -17.99 10.29
C ILE A 210 4.05 -18.44 10.75
N GLU A 211 3.24 -17.47 11.13
CA GLU A 211 1.87 -17.64 11.59
C GLU A 211 0.98 -16.58 10.93
N PHE A 212 0.70 -16.82 9.64
CA PHE A 212 -0.06 -15.92 8.78
C PHE A 212 -1.43 -16.54 8.48
N TRP A 213 -2.49 -15.96 9.01
CA TRP A 213 -3.85 -16.47 8.82
C TRP A 213 -4.90 -15.35 8.79
N PRO A 214 -5.98 -15.54 8.03
CA PRO A 214 -7.11 -14.61 8.00
C PRO A 214 -8.11 -14.80 9.15
N SER A 215 -8.02 -15.92 9.87
CA SER A 215 -9.08 -16.45 10.73
C SER A 215 -8.89 -16.14 12.21
N ASN A 216 -9.83 -16.65 13.03
CA ASN A 216 -9.63 -16.78 14.46
C ASN A 216 -8.67 -17.95 14.73
N TYR A 217 -7.93 -17.87 15.83
CA TYR A 217 -7.01 -18.90 16.30
C TYR A 217 -7.09 -19.02 17.82
N SER A 218 -6.36 -19.99 18.38
CA SER A 218 -6.30 -20.29 19.81
C SER A 218 -4.88 -20.66 20.20
N SER A 219 -4.57 -20.56 21.49
CA SER A 219 -3.31 -21.05 22.09
C SER A 219 -3.08 -22.56 21.96
N SER A 220 -3.95 -23.32 21.29
CA SER A 220 -3.75 -24.76 21.13
C SER A 220 -2.58 -25.05 20.21
N ASN A 221 -1.57 -25.70 20.76
CA ASN A 221 -0.35 -26.09 20.09
C ASN A 221 -0.52 -27.39 19.29
N ASN A 222 -1.39 -27.34 18.28
CA ASN A 222 -1.83 -28.52 17.55
C ASN A 222 -1.09 -28.79 16.22
N ASP A 223 -0.16 -27.91 15.79
CA ASP A 223 0.69 -28.14 14.62
C ASP A 223 2.14 -28.49 14.99
N ARG A 224 2.43 -29.81 14.99
CA ARG A 224 3.74 -30.35 15.34
C ARG A 224 4.84 -30.20 14.27
N SER A 225 4.56 -29.61 13.11
CA SER A 225 5.58 -29.53 12.05
C SER A 225 6.64 -28.45 12.32
N ALA A 226 6.26 -27.39 13.06
CA ALA A 226 7.14 -26.30 13.47
C ALA A 226 7.17 -26.04 14.98
N SER A 227 6.20 -26.53 15.77
CA SER A 227 6.14 -26.21 17.21
C SER A 227 7.41 -26.58 17.96
N PRO A 228 8.23 -25.59 18.34
CA PRO A 228 9.47 -25.83 19.05
C PRO A 228 9.17 -26.29 20.48
N ALA A 229 10.17 -26.83 21.16
CA ALA A 229 10.04 -27.25 22.56
C ALA A 229 9.68 -26.10 23.53
N SER A 230 9.70 -24.84 23.07
CA SER A 230 9.42 -23.65 23.86
C SER A 230 7.96 -23.20 23.81
N ALA A 231 7.11 -23.74 22.93
CA ALA A 231 5.71 -23.31 22.79
C ALA A 231 4.82 -24.05 23.79
N ASP A 232 3.74 -23.40 24.26
CA ASP A 232 2.79 -23.99 25.22
C ASP A 232 1.32 -23.88 24.79
N ASP A 233 0.42 -24.58 25.51
CA ASP A 233 -1.02 -24.57 25.23
C ASP A 233 -1.77 -23.47 26.04
N ASP A 234 -1.07 -22.82 26.97
CA ASP A 234 -1.64 -21.94 28.00
C ASP A 234 -1.53 -20.45 27.63
N SER A 235 -0.67 -20.12 26.67
CA SER A 235 -0.36 -18.75 26.19
C SER A 235 -0.50 -18.66 24.67
N TYR A 236 -0.81 -17.49 24.15
CA TYR A 236 -0.71 -17.23 22.70
C TYR A 236 0.75 -16.96 22.34
N ASP A 237 1.35 -17.87 21.57
CA ASP A 237 2.77 -17.86 21.25
C ASP A 237 3.06 -18.43 19.85
N PHE A 238 4.33 -18.74 19.59
CA PHE A 238 4.87 -19.19 18.30
C PHE A 238 4.54 -20.65 17.94
N GLY A 239 3.46 -21.19 18.49
CA GLY A 239 2.89 -22.50 18.16
C GLY A 239 1.37 -22.51 18.11
N ASP A 240 0.74 -21.35 18.00
CA ASP A 240 -0.71 -21.20 18.04
C ASP A 240 -1.42 -21.95 16.90
N GLY A 241 -2.69 -22.31 17.12
CA GLY A 241 -3.40 -23.20 16.21
C GLY A 241 -4.92 -23.06 16.25
N ASN A 242 -5.62 -24.08 15.72
CA ASN A 242 -7.06 -24.02 15.42
C ASN A 242 -7.46 -22.87 14.46
N CYS A 243 -6.53 -22.41 13.63
CA CYS A 243 -6.79 -21.48 12.54
C CYS A 243 -7.37 -22.19 11.30
N ASP A 244 -8.08 -21.43 10.47
CA ASP A 244 -8.56 -21.87 9.15
C ASP A 244 -8.46 -20.74 8.09
N GLY A 245 -9.03 -20.98 6.90
CA GLY A 245 -9.07 -20.00 5.82
C GLY A 245 -10.24 -19.01 5.87
N ALA A 246 -11.08 -19.02 6.92
CA ALA A 246 -12.22 -18.12 7.05
C ALA A 246 -11.80 -16.73 7.55
N SER A 247 -12.69 -15.74 7.44
CA SER A 247 -12.45 -14.43 8.06
C SER A 247 -12.59 -14.52 9.58
N GLY A 248 -11.63 -13.97 10.30
CA GLY A 248 -11.68 -13.82 11.75
C GLY A 248 -10.65 -12.79 12.22
N HIS A 249 -10.09 -12.98 13.42
CA HIS A 249 -9.17 -12.05 14.10
C HIS A 249 -8.03 -11.59 13.19
N GLY A 250 -7.40 -12.55 12.50
CA GLY A 250 -6.22 -12.33 11.68
C GLY A 250 -4.94 -12.32 12.53
N SER A 251 -3.88 -12.93 12.01
CA SER A 251 -2.53 -12.84 12.60
C SER A 251 -1.45 -12.86 11.52
N MET A 252 -0.48 -11.96 11.66
CA MET A 252 0.67 -11.78 10.78
C MET A 252 1.87 -11.71 11.69
N GLN A 253 2.44 -12.88 11.98
CA GLN A 253 3.49 -13.02 12.96
C GLN A 253 4.67 -13.81 12.38
N ILE A 254 5.88 -13.38 12.75
CA ILE A 254 7.12 -14.13 12.51
C ILE A 254 7.82 -14.30 13.85
N HIS A 255 8.36 -15.49 14.07
CA HIS A 255 8.98 -15.90 15.33
C HIS A 255 10.37 -16.49 15.11
N ASP A 256 11.28 -16.29 16.07
CA ASP A 256 12.46 -17.11 16.30
C ASP A 256 12.05 -18.26 17.23
N VAL A 257 11.51 -19.32 16.62
CA VAL A 257 10.98 -20.50 17.31
C VAL A 257 12.07 -21.22 18.11
N GLY A 258 13.32 -21.20 17.63
CA GLY A 258 14.45 -21.82 18.33
C GLY A 258 14.78 -21.16 19.68
N ARG A 259 14.42 -19.89 19.84
CA ARG A 259 14.60 -19.12 21.10
C ARG A 259 13.31 -18.82 21.84
N GLY A 260 12.16 -19.23 21.30
CA GLY A 260 10.84 -18.92 21.82
C GLY A 260 10.57 -17.43 21.88
N ARG A 261 10.80 -16.73 20.75
CA ARG A 261 10.62 -15.29 20.66
C ARG A 261 9.81 -14.88 19.46
N THR A 262 8.87 -13.97 19.65
CA THR A 262 8.28 -13.19 18.58
C THR A 262 9.31 -12.22 18.02
N ILE A 263 9.41 -12.15 16.68
CA ILE A 263 10.20 -11.14 15.98
C ILE A 263 9.33 -9.91 15.78
N PHE A 264 8.17 -10.10 15.18
CA PHE A 264 7.09 -9.11 15.17
C PHE A 264 5.73 -9.81 15.14
N ALA A 265 4.71 -9.07 15.57
CA ALA A 265 3.33 -9.47 15.46
C ALA A 265 2.44 -8.28 15.09
N ILE A 266 1.45 -8.55 14.23
CA ILE A 266 0.33 -7.67 13.93
C ILE A 266 -0.91 -8.57 13.95
N ASN A 267 -1.96 -8.22 14.70
CA ASN A 267 -3.21 -8.98 14.81
C ASN A 267 -4.44 -8.05 14.90
N ASP A 268 -5.65 -8.63 14.95
CA ASP A 268 -6.97 -7.96 15.07
C ASP A 268 -7.34 -7.00 13.91
N TRP A 269 -6.94 -7.31 12.67
CA TRP A 269 -7.35 -6.49 11.52
C TRP A 269 -8.63 -6.95 10.83
N GLY A 270 -9.12 -8.15 11.16
CA GLY A 270 -10.20 -8.78 10.39
C GLY A 270 -11.58 -8.17 10.60
N GLY A 271 -11.75 -7.29 11.59
CA GLY A 271 -12.97 -6.54 11.81
C GLY A 271 -13.98 -7.21 12.74
N ASN A 272 -13.58 -8.24 13.48
CA ASN A 272 -14.38 -8.83 14.55
C ASN A 272 -14.65 -7.82 15.68
N ASN A 273 -13.70 -6.90 15.91
CA ASN A 273 -13.83 -5.85 16.90
C ASN A 273 -13.35 -4.50 16.34
N PRO A 274 -14.13 -3.85 15.48
CA PRO A 274 -13.70 -2.63 14.79
C PRO A 274 -13.56 -1.43 15.73
N THR A 275 -13.97 -1.55 16.99
CA THR A 275 -13.84 -0.51 18.01
C THR A 275 -12.60 -0.68 18.89
N THR A 276 -11.89 -1.81 18.80
CA THR A 276 -10.63 -2.01 19.50
C THR A 276 -9.43 -1.59 18.67
N GLU A 277 -8.32 -1.41 19.37
CA GLU A 277 -7.04 -1.15 18.74
C GLU A 277 -6.45 -2.44 18.20
N LEU A 278 -5.73 -2.35 17.08
CA LEU A 278 -4.93 -3.46 16.59
C LEU A 278 -3.85 -3.84 17.60
N GLU A 279 -3.37 -5.06 17.44
CA GLU A 279 -2.45 -5.72 18.34
C GLU A 279 -1.10 -5.79 17.63
N ILE A 280 -0.13 -4.95 18.02
CA ILE A 280 1.12 -4.76 17.27
C ILE A 280 2.32 -4.71 18.21
N GLY A 281 3.42 -5.38 17.84
CA GLY A 281 4.69 -5.16 18.50
C GLY A 281 5.89 -5.88 17.91
N ILE A 282 7.07 -5.57 18.46
CA ILE A 282 8.38 -6.12 18.09
C ILE A 282 8.99 -6.81 19.31
N GLY A 283 9.46 -8.04 19.15
CA GLY A 283 9.87 -8.87 20.29
C GLY A 283 8.68 -9.45 21.06
N ASN A 284 8.94 -10.19 22.14
CA ASN A 284 7.87 -10.65 23.03
C ASN A 284 7.22 -9.47 23.75
N GLN A 285 5.90 -9.54 23.93
CA GLN A 285 5.18 -8.57 24.74
C GLN A 285 5.74 -8.55 26.18
N PRO A 286 6.01 -7.37 26.77
CA PRO A 286 6.54 -7.28 28.14
C PRO A 286 5.61 -7.88 29.23
N SER A 287 4.30 -7.88 28.97
CA SER A 287 3.27 -8.43 29.85
C SER A 287 2.04 -8.83 29.05
N GLY A 288 1.50 -10.02 29.28
CA GLY A 288 0.40 -10.57 28.49
C GLY A 288 0.90 -11.73 27.64
N GLU A 289 0.31 -11.88 26.46
CA GLU A 289 0.64 -12.94 25.52
C GLU A 289 1.94 -12.61 24.76
N PRO A 290 2.93 -13.52 24.69
CA PRO A 290 4.20 -13.27 24.01
C PRO A 290 4.08 -12.68 22.60
N ASP A 291 3.12 -13.16 21.81
CA ASP A 291 2.88 -12.79 20.42
C ASP A 291 2.00 -11.55 20.22
N TRP A 292 1.74 -10.80 21.30
CA TRP A 292 0.90 -9.60 21.31
C TRP A 292 -0.59 -9.82 21.07
N THR A 293 -1.07 -11.06 21.00
CA THR A 293 -2.50 -11.33 20.90
C THR A 293 -3.26 -10.70 22.08
N PHE A 294 -4.38 -10.04 21.79
CA PHE A 294 -5.20 -9.24 22.72
C PHE A 294 -4.54 -8.01 23.36
N SER A 295 -3.37 -7.60 22.88
CA SER A 295 -2.60 -6.50 23.48
C SER A 295 -3.23 -5.11 23.38
N ASN A 296 -4.09 -4.85 22.37
CA ASN A 296 -4.68 -3.54 22.07
C ASN A 296 -3.62 -2.42 22.17
N SER A 297 -2.57 -2.54 21.36
CA SER A 297 -1.32 -1.80 21.55
C SER A 297 -1.04 -0.78 20.45
N ALA A 298 -1.78 -0.82 19.33
CA ALA A 298 -1.53 0.06 18.20
C ALA A 298 -1.57 1.56 18.57
N GLY A 299 -2.47 1.99 19.47
CA GLY A 299 -2.59 3.39 19.88
C GLY A 299 -1.40 3.93 20.68
N ARG A 300 -0.49 3.07 21.16
CA ARG A 300 0.74 3.48 21.86
C ARG A 300 1.77 4.07 20.91
N TYR A 301 1.72 3.63 19.66
CA TYR A 301 2.69 4.01 18.64
C TYR A 301 2.14 5.17 17.83
N SER A 302 2.93 6.21 17.60
CA SER A 302 2.58 7.30 16.67
C SER A 302 2.86 6.91 15.22
N VAL A 303 3.90 6.10 14.99
CA VAL A 303 4.27 5.49 13.70
C VAL A 303 4.07 3.98 13.76
N ARG A 304 3.46 3.39 12.72
CA ARG A 304 3.16 1.95 12.61
C ARG A 304 3.32 1.49 11.17
N ASN A 305 4.54 1.62 10.66
CA ASN A 305 4.79 1.43 9.23
C ASN A 305 5.18 -0.03 8.97
N LEU A 306 4.51 -0.67 8.02
CA LEU A 306 4.94 -1.95 7.47
C LEU A 306 5.31 -1.76 6.01
N VAL A 307 6.54 -2.18 5.67
CA VAL A 307 7.05 -2.24 4.29
C VAL A 307 7.37 -3.69 3.98
N VAL A 308 6.80 -4.20 2.89
CA VAL A 308 7.11 -5.53 2.37
C VAL A 308 7.96 -5.39 1.12
N VAL A 309 9.12 -6.04 1.13
CA VAL A 309 10.06 -6.07 0.02
C VAL A 309 10.24 -7.49 -0.50
N VAL A 310 10.58 -7.61 -1.77
CA VAL A 310 10.96 -8.88 -2.41
C VAL A 310 12.24 -8.70 -3.20
N ASP A 311 12.95 -9.77 -3.49
CA ASP A 311 14.02 -9.71 -4.47
C ASP A 311 13.46 -9.36 -5.86
N ALA A 312 14.06 -8.35 -6.47
CA ALA A 312 13.70 -7.82 -7.76
C ALA A 312 14.68 -8.36 -8.81
N LEU A 313 14.14 -8.88 -9.92
CA LEU A 313 14.92 -9.50 -10.98
C LEU A 313 15.69 -8.46 -11.84
N PRO A 314 16.67 -8.88 -12.66
CA PRO A 314 17.66 -8.00 -13.32
C PRO A 314 17.14 -6.80 -14.13
N ASP A 315 15.84 -6.76 -14.47
CA ASP A 315 15.20 -5.73 -15.29
C ASP A 315 14.15 -4.88 -14.52
N THR A 316 14.11 -4.97 -13.19
CA THR A 316 13.23 -4.13 -12.36
C THR A 316 13.93 -2.83 -11.94
N PRO A 317 13.23 -1.67 -11.95
CA PRO A 317 13.79 -0.44 -11.43
C PRO A 317 14.23 -0.62 -9.97
N PRO A 318 15.41 -0.12 -9.56
CA PRO A 318 15.91 -0.29 -8.20
C PRO A 318 14.97 0.36 -7.16
N LEU A 319 14.96 -0.22 -5.96
CA LEU A 319 14.19 0.16 -4.75
C LEU A 319 14.03 1.69 -4.53
N GLY A 320 15.01 2.49 -4.97
CA GLY A 320 15.03 3.96 -4.86
C GLY A 320 13.95 4.72 -5.63
N ALA A 321 13.05 4.04 -6.35
CA ALA A 321 11.83 4.66 -6.88
C ALA A 321 10.58 4.46 -5.98
N ALA A 322 10.65 3.61 -4.95
CA ALA A 322 9.49 3.15 -4.17
C ALA A 322 9.70 3.10 -2.64
N VAL A 323 10.88 3.50 -2.13
CA VAL A 323 11.13 3.72 -0.69
C VAL A 323 11.36 5.21 -0.52
N GLY A 324 10.34 5.92 0.01
CA GLY A 324 10.39 7.22 0.70
C GLY A 324 11.47 8.25 0.35
N GLY A 325 12.09 8.21 -0.82
CA GLY A 325 13.12 9.12 -1.26
C GLY A 325 12.70 9.81 -2.54
N VAL A 326 13.65 10.50 -3.16
CA VAL A 326 13.43 11.21 -4.42
C VAL A 326 13.32 10.21 -5.57
N PRO A 327 12.17 10.13 -6.26
CA PRO A 327 11.99 9.22 -7.40
C PRO A 327 13.05 9.42 -8.49
N ALA A 328 13.46 8.34 -9.14
CA ALA A 328 14.53 8.34 -10.14
C ALA A 328 14.30 9.32 -11.32
N ASN A 329 13.04 9.53 -11.72
CA ASN A 329 12.69 10.50 -12.76
C ASN A 329 12.95 11.95 -12.32
N ILE A 330 12.80 12.25 -11.03
CA ILE A 330 13.16 13.56 -10.45
C ILE A 330 14.68 13.65 -10.28
N ALA A 331 15.32 12.64 -9.69
CA ALA A 331 16.77 12.63 -9.46
C ALA A 331 17.59 12.72 -10.76
N ALA A 332 17.04 12.29 -11.90
CA ALA A 332 17.66 12.41 -13.21
C ALA A 332 17.63 13.85 -13.79
N ARG A 333 16.84 14.76 -13.21
CA ARG A 333 16.52 16.07 -13.80
C ARG A 333 16.73 17.24 -12.85
N VAL A 334 16.52 17.03 -11.55
CA VAL A 334 16.68 18.04 -10.51
C VAL A 334 17.99 17.75 -9.76
N ALA A 335 18.76 18.80 -9.51
CA ALA A 335 20.05 18.68 -8.84
C ALA A 335 19.88 18.17 -7.39
N ALA A 336 20.80 17.30 -6.96
CA ALA A 336 20.70 16.60 -5.67
C ALA A 336 20.71 17.54 -4.45
N ASP A 337 21.29 18.73 -4.56
CA ASP A 337 21.28 19.75 -3.52
C ASP A 337 19.88 20.37 -3.31
N LEU A 338 19.05 20.40 -4.36
CA LEU A 338 17.66 20.86 -4.27
C LEU A 338 16.70 19.78 -3.75
N THR A 339 17.04 18.50 -3.98
CA THR A 339 16.18 17.37 -3.61
C THR A 339 16.65 16.63 -2.35
N SER A 340 17.75 17.06 -1.73
CA SER A 340 18.31 16.39 -0.56
C SER A 340 17.31 16.40 0.61
N GLY A 341 17.10 15.22 1.22
CA GLY A 341 16.18 15.02 2.34
C GLY A 341 14.69 14.98 1.95
N PHE A 342 14.36 15.11 0.65
CA PHE A 342 12.97 15.00 0.21
C PHE A 342 12.54 13.54 0.06
N ARG A 343 11.30 13.28 0.48
CA ARG A 343 10.60 12.02 0.31
C ARG A 343 9.34 12.16 -0.52
N LEU A 344 9.02 11.13 -1.30
CA LEU A 344 7.72 11.03 -1.96
C LEU A 344 6.57 10.91 -0.94
N VAL A 345 5.53 11.71 -1.14
CA VAL A 345 4.25 11.62 -0.43
C VAL A 345 3.17 11.14 -1.38
N TYR A 346 3.06 11.79 -2.54
CA TYR A 346 2.04 11.48 -3.54
C TYR A 346 2.66 11.22 -4.91
N ASP A 347 2.21 10.17 -5.62
CA ASP A 347 2.41 9.99 -7.06
C ASP A 347 1.03 9.88 -7.73
N LEU A 348 0.77 10.76 -8.69
CA LEU A 348 -0.47 10.79 -9.46
C LEU A 348 -0.15 10.70 -10.95
N SER A 349 -0.64 9.62 -11.57
CA SER A 349 -0.80 9.58 -13.03
C SER A 349 -2.09 10.32 -13.39
N ILE A 350 -1.96 11.56 -13.86
CA ILE A 350 -3.12 12.42 -14.15
C ILE A 350 -3.87 11.85 -15.38
N PRO A 351 -5.18 11.58 -15.28
CA PRO A 351 -5.99 11.14 -16.41
C PRO A 351 -6.30 12.32 -17.35
N GLU A 352 -6.76 12.03 -18.56
CA GLU A 352 -7.24 13.05 -19.51
C GLU A 352 -8.44 13.83 -18.95
N SER A 353 -9.31 13.13 -18.22
CA SER A 353 -10.49 13.70 -17.57
C SER A 353 -10.57 13.17 -16.15
N ALA A 354 -10.82 14.05 -15.18
CA ALA A 354 -10.95 13.69 -13.78
C ALA A 354 -12.29 14.14 -13.20
N SER A 355 -12.77 13.40 -12.20
CA SER A 355 -13.91 13.74 -11.34
C SER A 355 -13.65 13.12 -9.97
N TYR A 356 -12.79 13.77 -9.19
CA TYR A 356 -12.29 13.23 -7.93
C TYR A 356 -13.28 13.48 -6.79
N GLY A 357 -13.76 12.37 -6.20
CA GLY A 357 -14.17 12.35 -4.78
C GLY A 357 -12.95 12.10 -3.89
N ALA A 358 -12.26 10.99 -4.15
CA ALA A 358 -10.91 10.71 -3.69
C ALA A 358 -9.95 10.75 -4.90
N VAL A 359 -8.70 11.17 -4.67
CA VAL A 359 -7.69 11.25 -5.72
C VAL A 359 -7.02 9.87 -5.85
N PRO A 360 -6.95 9.28 -7.05
CA PRO A 360 -6.41 7.94 -7.25
C PRO A 360 -4.87 7.98 -7.33
N TYR A 361 -4.22 8.33 -6.23
CA TYR A 361 -2.77 8.27 -6.15
C TYR A 361 -2.27 6.83 -6.28
N THR A 362 -1.19 6.63 -7.03
CA THR A 362 -0.46 5.34 -7.09
C THR A 362 0.47 5.17 -5.89
N VAL A 363 0.82 6.27 -5.23
CA VAL A 363 1.48 6.33 -3.93
C VAL A 363 0.74 7.37 -3.09
N ASP A 364 0.22 6.98 -1.92
CA ASP A 364 -0.37 7.87 -0.92
C ASP A 364 0.29 7.64 0.45
N ASP A 365 1.50 8.12 0.60
CA ASP A 365 2.29 8.00 1.82
C ASP A 365 2.02 9.14 2.81
N ALA A 366 0.99 9.96 2.61
CA ALA A 366 0.71 11.08 3.52
C ALA A 366 0.48 10.62 4.96
N ALA A 367 -0.15 9.47 5.14
CA ALA A 367 -0.34 8.85 6.44
C ALA A 367 1.01 8.45 7.09
N LEU A 368 2.01 8.06 6.28
CA LEU A 368 3.36 7.73 6.76
C LEU A 368 4.17 8.95 7.21
N VAL A 369 3.71 10.19 6.95
CA VAL A 369 4.40 11.42 7.34
C VAL A 369 3.72 11.99 8.59
N PRO A 370 4.37 11.92 9.77
CA PRO A 370 3.78 12.47 10.99
C PRO A 370 3.53 13.98 10.87
N PRO A 371 2.41 14.51 11.41
CA PRO A 371 2.16 15.93 11.38
C PRO A 371 3.31 16.73 12.03
N GLY A 372 3.83 17.73 11.30
CA GLY A 372 4.91 18.61 11.77
C GLY A 372 6.33 18.05 11.59
N SER A 373 6.48 16.85 11.04
CA SER A 373 7.79 16.21 10.82
C SER A 373 8.59 16.76 9.64
N PHE A 374 8.02 17.66 8.85
CA PHE A 374 8.65 18.22 7.66
C PHE A 374 8.76 19.75 7.71
N ASP A 375 9.73 20.30 6.98
CA ASP A 375 9.99 21.74 6.89
C ASP A 375 9.89 22.31 5.46
N ARG A 376 9.83 21.46 4.45
CA ARG A 376 9.63 21.86 3.05
C ARG A 376 8.60 21.00 2.36
N ILE A 377 7.97 21.58 1.35
CA ILE A 377 7.06 20.91 0.42
C ILE A 377 7.62 21.09 -1.00
N ALA A 378 7.48 20.08 -1.85
CA ALA A 378 7.81 20.18 -3.26
C ALA A 378 6.77 19.53 -4.17
N TRP A 379 6.60 20.11 -5.34
CA TRP A 379 5.80 19.57 -6.43
C TRP A 379 6.67 19.40 -7.67
N TYR A 380 6.56 18.24 -8.28
CA TYR A 380 7.17 17.92 -9.55
C TYR A 380 6.09 17.52 -10.55
N LEU A 381 5.99 18.24 -11.67
CA LEU A 381 5.11 17.88 -12.77
C LEU A 381 5.96 17.55 -13.99
N GLU A 382 5.73 16.39 -14.60
CA GLU A 382 6.28 16.06 -15.93
C GLU A 382 5.18 15.73 -16.93
N LEU A 383 5.32 16.33 -18.11
CA LEU A 383 4.39 16.24 -19.22
C LEU A 383 5.13 15.85 -20.48
N GLN A 384 4.58 14.92 -21.26
CA GLN A 384 5.15 14.56 -22.56
C GLN A 384 4.04 14.35 -23.59
N PRO A 385 3.96 15.14 -24.68
CA PRO A 385 3.10 14.87 -25.83
C PRO A 385 3.51 13.61 -26.58
N ALA A 386 2.59 13.03 -27.37
CA ALA A 386 2.86 11.84 -28.19
C ALA A 386 4.10 12.01 -29.11
N SER A 387 4.29 13.22 -29.63
CA SER A 387 5.46 13.60 -30.42
C SER A 387 6.04 14.90 -29.89
N GLY A 388 6.74 14.83 -28.76
CA GLY A 388 7.43 15.99 -28.18
C GLY A 388 8.50 15.59 -27.17
N PRO A 389 9.41 16.53 -26.83
CA PRO A 389 10.29 16.34 -25.68
C PRO A 389 9.47 16.31 -24.39
N LEU A 390 10.02 15.67 -23.37
CA LEU A 390 9.48 15.76 -22.01
C LEU A 390 9.73 17.16 -21.45
N ALA A 391 8.67 17.77 -20.94
CA ALA A 391 8.69 19.00 -20.16
C ALA A 391 8.58 18.66 -18.67
N TYR A 392 9.30 19.37 -17.81
CA TYR A 392 9.16 19.22 -16.37
C TYR A 392 9.31 20.55 -15.63
N VAL A 393 8.73 20.60 -14.44
CA VAL A 393 8.99 21.65 -13.45
C VAL A 393 9.01 21.03 -12.06
N TRP A 394 10.00 21.43 -11.27
CA TRP A 394 10.11 21.23 -9.84
C TRP A 394 9.92 22.58 -9.16
N VAL A 395 9.07 22.63 -8.14
CA VAL A 395 8.93 23.78 -7.25
C VAL A 395 9.00 23.27 -5.82
N SER A 396 9.91 23.81 -5.01
CA SER A 396 9.96 23.54 -3.57
C SER A 396 9.90 24.83 -2.76
N THR A 397 9.29 24.79 -1.58
CA THR A 397 9.08 25.94 -0.68
C THR A 397 9.10 25.49 0.77
N ASP A 398 9.25 26.44 1.69
CA ASP A 398 9.01 26.24 3.11
C ASP A 398 7.59 25.70 3.35
N ALA A 399 7.46 24.77 4.28
CA ALA A 399 6.18 24.17 4.66
C ALA A 399 5.25 25.23 5.27
N PHE A 400 4.04 25.33 4.71
CA PHE A 400 2.97 26.20 5.22
C PHE A 400 1.81 25.42 5.86
N THR A 401 1.96 24.10 5.95
CA THR A 401 1.07 23.18 6.68
C THR A 401 1.95 22.17 7.40
N ALA A 402 1.47 21.68 8.55
CA ALA A 402 2.09 20.56 9.27
C ALA A 402 1.57 19.20 8.78
N ASP A 403 0.46 19.18 8.04
CA ASP A 403 -0.23 17.96 7.62
C ASP A 403 0.07 17.63 6.15
N ALA A 404 0.72 16.49 5.93
CA ALA A 404 1.08 15.98 4.61
C ALA A 404 -0.13 15.57 3.78
N ALA A 405 -1.28 15.25 4.41
CA ALA A 405 -2.51 14.95 3.67
C ALA A 405 -3.05 16.16 2.88
N ARG A 406 -2.52 17.36 3.16
CA ARG A 406 -2.97 18.63 2.59
C ARG A 406 -2.01 19.22 1.55
N VAL A 407 -1.00 18.49 1.09
CA VAL A 407 -0.02 19.01 0.11
C VAL A 407 -0.27 18.55 -1.33
N GLY A 408 -1.15 17.57 -1.54
CA GLY A 408 -1.53 17.03 -2.85
C GLY A 408 -2.55 17.87 -3.62
N VAL A 409 -3.24 17.23 -4.57
CA VAL A 409 -4.38 17.81 -5.31
C VAL A 409 -5.50 18.20 -4.33
N PRO A 410 -5.92 19.48 -4.28
CA PRO A 410 -6.88 19.94 -3.30
C PRO A 410 -8.30 19.42 -3.61
N THR A 411 -8.81 18.60 -2.72
CA THR A 411 -10.19 18.10 -2.74
C THR A 411 -10.92 18.48 -1.46
N THR A 412 -12.25 18.45 -1.48
CA THR A 412 -13.05 18.65 -0.25
C THR A 412 -12.63 17.64 0.84
N ALA A 413 -12.33 16.40 0.46
CA ALA A 413 -11.88 15.35 1.39
C ALA A 413 -10.50 15.65 2.00
N SER A 414 -9.55 16.17 1.22
CA SER A 414 -8.23 16.57 1.74
C SER A 414 -8.30 17.79 2.68
N GLY A 415 -9.38 18.58 2.59
CA GLY A 415 -9.51 19.86 3.28
C GLY A 415 -8.52 20.94 2.84
N ALA A 416 -7.63 20.67 1.87
CA ALA A 416 -6.63 21.62 1.38
C ALA A 416 -7.29 22.83 0.72
N PHE A 417 -6.91 24.02 1.19
CA PHE A 417 -7.37 25.31 0.68
C PHE A 417 -6.31 26.35 0.98
N TYR A 418 -5.60 26.80 -0.05
CA TYR A 418 -4.50 27.74 0.10
C TYR A 418 -4.55 28.80 -0.98
N GLN A 419 -4.50 30.03 -0.52
CA GLN A 419 -4.20 31.18 -1.34
C GLN A 419 -3.26 32.06 -0.53
N HIS A 420 -2.00 32.15 -0.93
CA HIS A 420 -0.99 33.04 -0.32
C HIS A 420 0.32 33.07 -1.11
N VAL A 421 1.16 34.05 -0.77
CA VAL A 421 2.56 34.12 -1.20
C VAL A 421 3.37 33.08 -0.42
N LEU A 422 4.19 32.33 -1.14
CA LEU A 422 5.07 31.30 -0.58
C LEU A 422 6.31 31.90 0.08
N GLY A 423 6.95 31.10 0.93
CA GLY A 423 8.29 31.38 1.43
C GLY A 423 9.37 31.27 0.33
N PRO A 424 10.66 31.43 0.70
CA PRO A 424 11.78 31.17 -0.19
C PRO A 424 11.65 29.82 -0.91
N SER A 425 11.63 29.88 -2.23
CA SER A 425 11.32 28.73 -3.08
C SER A 425 12.43 28.43 -4.09
N ASP A 426 12.61 27.16 -4.44
CA ASP A 426 13.54 26.73 -5.48
C ASP A 426 12.78 26.12 -6.65
N VAL A 427 13.10 26.59 -7.86
CA VAL A 427 12.48 26.19 -9.13
C VAL A 427 13.55 25.62 -10.05
N ALA A 428 13.33 24.40 -10.55
CA ALA A 428 14.13 23.77 -11.59
C ALA A 428 13.22 23.28 -12.72
N SER A 429 13.57 23.55 -13.98
CA SER A 429 12.69 23.28 -15.11
C SER A 429 13.45 23.36 -16.44
N ASN A 430 12.95 22.66 -17.46
CA ASN A 430 13.35 22.90 -18.84
C ASN A 430 12.34 23.75 -19.66
N VAL A 431 11.35 24.36 -19.00
CA VAL A 431 10.30 25.18 -19.62
C VAL A 431 10.24 26.59 -19.04
N VAL A 432 10.19 26.72 -17.71
CA VAL A 432 10.01 27.99 -17.00
C VAL A 432 11.32 28.54 -16.44
N ALA A 433 11.30 29.78 -15.95
CA ALA A 433 12.48 30.39 -15.35
C ALA A 433 12.91 29.66 -14.07
N GLU A 434 14.14 29.17 -14.06
CA GLU A 434 14.75 28.54 -12.88
C GLU A 434 15.26 29.58 -11.88
N GLY A 435 15.37 29.18 -10.62
CA GLY A 435 15.92 30.04 -9.57
C GLY A 435 15.91 29.40 -8.19
N THR A 436 16.84 29.81 -7.34
CA THR A 436 16.89 29.39 -5.93
C THR A 436 16.60 30.55 -4.99
N GLY A 437 15.94 30.28 -3.87
CA GLY A 437 15.51 31.31 -2.92
C GLY A 437 14.57 32.39 -3.51
N VAL A 438 13.74 32.02 -4.48
CA VAL A 438 12.73 32.89 -5.11
C VAL A 438 11.66 33.23 -4.08
N THR A 439 11.36 34.53 -3.91
CA THR A 439 10.39 35.02 -2.91
C THR A 439 9.13 35.62 -3.55
N THR A 440 8.92 35.33 -4.84
CA THR A 440 7.84 35.90 -5.65
C THR A 440 6.88 34.83 -6.14
N LEU A 441 6.84 33.68 -5.46
CA LEU A 441 5.90 32.63 -5.78
C LEU A 441 4.61 32.79 -4.99
N ASN A 442 3.48 32.45 -5.60
CA ASN A 442 2.20 32.31 -4.92
C ASN A 442 1.48 31.04 -5.37
N ILE A 443 0.58 30.55 -4.51
CA ILE A 443 -0.23 29.37 -4.80
C ILE A 443 -1.72 29.69 -4.77
N GLU A 444 -2.44 28.94 -5.59
CA GLU A 444 -3.88 29.01 -5.80
C GLU A 444 -4.44 27.59 -5.84
N PHE A 445 -4.63 27.04 -4.63
CA PHE A 445 -4.98 25.64 -4.39
C PHE A 445 -6.35 25.58 -3.71
N TRP A 446 -7.37 25.09 -4.42
CA TRP A 446 -8.72 24.96 -3.88
C TRP A 446 -9.51 23.85 -4.59
N PRO A 447 -10.45 23.20 -3.88
CA PRO A 447 -11.36 22.23 -4.49
C PRO A 447 -12.55 22.89 -5.20
N THR A 448 -12.66 24.22 -5.14
CA THR A 448 -13.87 24.96 -5.50
C THR A 448 -13.84 25.53 -6.92
N ASN A 449 -14.87 26.28 -7.30
CA ASN A 449 -14.76 27.20 -8.43
C ASN A 449 -13.87 28.39 -8.05
N TYR A 450 -13.56 29.24 -9.03
CA TYR A 450 -12.87 30.51 -8.83
C TYR A 450 -13.22 31.50 -9.96
N GLY A 451 -12.85 32.77 -9.79
CA GLY A 451 -13.13 33.87 -10.70
C GLY A 451 -11.99 34.90 -10.71
N GLN A 452 -11.98 35.79 -11.69
CA GLN A 452 -10.79 36.61 -12.04
C GLN A 452 -10.41 37.73 -11.07
N ASN A 453 -11.11 37.90 -9.94
CA ASN A 453 -10.83 39.03 -9.05
C ASN A 453 -9.49 38.82 -8.32
N ASN A 454 -8.64 39.84 -8.28
CA ASN A 454 -7.39 39.82 -7.51
C ASN A 454 -7.65 39.87 -5.99
N ALA A 455 -7.91 38.71 -5.36
CA ALA A 455 -8.37 38.63 -3.98
C ALA A 455 -7.27 38.90 -2.93
N LEU A 456 -6.01 38.58 -3.25
CA LEU A 456 -4.84 38.74 -2.37
C LEU A 456 -3.95 39.96 -2.69
N PRO A 457 -4.53 41.00 -3.28
CA PRO A 457 -3.79 42.06 -3.99
C PRO A 457 -2.40 41.67 -4.54
N VAL A 458 -2.30 40.53 -5.24
CA VAL A 458 -1.02 40.05 -5.81
C VAL A 458 -0.54 41.07 -6.84
N ALA A 459 0.72 41.50 -6.72
CA ALA A 459 1.27 42.53 -7.57
C ALA A 459 1.36 42.05 -9.02
N GLY A 460 0.70 42.76 -9.93
CA GLY A 460 0.68 42.43 -11.36
C GLY A 460 -0.50 41.56 -11.81
N ALA A 461 -1.27 40.97 -10.88
CA ALA A 461 -2.43 40.15 -11.21
C ALA A 461 -3.60 40.99 -11.72
N SER A 462 -4.33 40.44 -12.68
CA SER A 462 -5.53 41.01 -13.27
C SER A 462 -6.73 40.85 -12.34
N ALA A 463 -7.69 41.77 -12.44
CA ALA A 463 -9.01 41.62 -11.82
C ALA A 463 -10.07 41.15 -12.85
N THR A 464 -9.65 40.80 -14.06
CA THR A 464 -10.54 40.55 -15.21
C THR A 464 -10.09 39.41 -16.13
N ALA A 465 -8.91 38.84 -15.88
CA ALA A 465 -8.37 37.67 -16.57
C ALA A 465 -8.02 36.63 -15.51
N PHE A 466 -8.13 35.34 -15.85
CA PHE A 466 -7.65 34.28 -14.98
C PHE A 466 -6.12 34.25 -15.06
N ASP A 467 -5.46 34.49 -13.93
CA ASP A 467 -4.01 34.53 -13.82
C ASP A 467 -3.49 34.04 -12.46
N PHE A 468 -2.78 34.86 -11.71
CA PHE A 468 -2.06 34.49 -10.48
C PHE A 468 -2.56 35.26 -9.27
N GLY A 469 -3.77 35.83 -9.34
CA GLY A 469 -4.46 36.47 -8.23
C GLY A 469 -5.93 36.08 -8.09
N ASP A 470 -6.39 35.03 -8.76
CA ASP A 470 -7.79 34.64 -8.86
C ASP A 470 -8.48 34.43 -7.52
N GLN A 471 -9.79 34.64 -7.48
CA GLN A 471 -10.61 34.56 -6.27
C GLN A 471 -11.35 33.22 -6.19
N PRO A 472 -11.22 32.45 -5.09
CA PRO A 472 -12.03 31.25 -4.88
C PRO A 472 -13.53 31.59 -4.77
N ALA A 473 -14.37 30.72 -5.30
CA ALA A 473 -15.83 30.87 -5.36
C ALA A 473 -16.53 29.52 -5.14
N ASN A 474 -17.79 29.54 -4.69
CA ASN A 474 -18.55 28.31 -4.46
C ASN A 474 -18.66 27.43 -5.73
N GLY A 475 -18.46 26.13 -5.55
CA GLY A 475 -18.56 25.12 -6.61
C GLY A 475 -17.50 24.04 -6.44
N ASN A 476 -17.17 23.35 -7.53
CA ASN A 476 -16.33 22.15 -7.53
C ASN A 476 -15.48 22.03 -8.81
N TYR A 477 -14.97 23.13 -9.37
CA TYR A 477 -14.08 23.09 -10.52
C TYR A 477 -12.73 22.45 -10.15
N GLY A 478 -12.10 22.96 -9.08
CA GLY A 478 -10.77 22.58 -8.63
C GLY A 478 -9.68 23.36 -9.36
N GLY A 479 -8.75 23.96 -8.61
CA GLY A 479 -7.57 24.66 -9.14
C GLY A 479 -6.34 24.39 -8.28
N MET A 480 -5.23 23.99 -8.92
CA MET A 480 -3.93 23.72 -8.30
C MET A 480 -2.88 24.39 -9.17
N GLN A 481 -2.53 25.61 -8.81
CA GLN A 481 -1.66 26.45 -9.61
C GLN A 481 -0.57 27.08 -8.75
N ILE A 482 0.64 27.14 -9.30
CA ILE A 482 1.76 27.87 -8.70
C ILE A 482 2.31 28.84 -9.74
N HIS A 483 2.54 30.08 -9.32
CA HIS A 483 2.94 31.18 -10.19
C HIS A 483 4.15 31.90 -9.63
N ASP A 484 4.96 32.50 -10.51
CA ASP A 484 5.90 33.58 -10.19
C ASP A 484 5.30 34.92 -10.62
N PHE A 485 4.67 35.62 -9.66
CA PHE A 485 3.96 36.87 -9.95
C PHE A 485 4.90 38.02 -10.37
N ALA A 486 6.19 37.98 -10.01
CA ALA A 486 7.14 39.00 -10.46
C ALA A 486 7.49 38.84 -11.94
N ARG A 487 7.34 37.63 -12.49
CA ARG A 487 7.52 37.32 -13.91
C ARG A 487 6.20 37.27 -14.68
N GLY A 488 5.07 37.21 -13.98
CA GLY A 488 3.76 36.94 -14.58
C GLY A 488 3.75 35.59 -15.28
N GLU A 489 4.36 34.59 -14.65
CA GLU A 489 4.59 33.26 -15.22
C GLU A 489 3.92 32.20 -14.34
N THR A 490 3.00 31.44 -14.92
CA THR A 490 2.51 30.18 -14.34
C THR A 490 3.64 29.17 -14.36
N LEU A 491 4.04 28.61 -13.21
CA LEU A 491 5.03 27.54 -13.15
C LEU A 491 4.41 26.21 -13.57
N PHE A 492 3.27 25.86 -12.96
CA PHE A 492 2.38 24.84 -13.47
C PHE A 492 0.94 25.11 -13.06
N ALA A 493 0.02 24.48 -13.79
CA ALA A 493 -1.39 24.42 -13.45
C ALA A 493 -1.94 23.02 -13.72
N TYR A 494 -2.71 22.51 -12.78
CA TYR A 494 -3.68 21.43 -12.98
C TYR A 494 -5.01 21.98 -12.49
N ASN A 495 -6.06 21.94 -13.30
CA ASN A 495 -7.40 22.39 -12.90
C ASN A 495 -8.47 21.43 -13.44
N ARG A 496 -9.72 21.63 -13.03
CA ARG A 496 -10.88 20.90 -13.56
C ARG A 496 -10.80 19.39 -13.32
N TRP A 497 -10.56 19.01 -12.07
CA TRP A 497 -10.68 17.61 -11.63
C TRP A 497 -11.92 17.35 -10.78
N GLY A 498 -12.68 18.38 -10.41
CA GLY A 498 -13.89 18.20 -9.63
C GLY A 498 -15.10 17.83 -10.50
N GLY A 499 -16.29 18.34 -10.20
CA GLY A 499 -17.55 17.87 -10.79
C GLY A 499 -17.84 18.32 -12.23
N ALA A 500 -16.91 19.03 -12.88
CA ALA A 500 -17.06 19.48 -14.25
C ALA A 500 -16.61 18.38 -15.23
N ALA A 501 -17.56 17.65 -15.84
CA ALA A 501 -17.25 16.65 -16.85
C ALA A 501 -16.40 17.22 -18.00
N GLY A 502 -15.36 16.50 -18.42
CA GLY A 502 -14.52 16.81 -19.59
C GLY A 502 -13.03 16.74 -19.32
N VAL A 503 -12.24 17.11 -20.34
CA VAL A 503 -10.77 17.10 -20.28
C VAL A 503 -10.29 18.13 -19.26
N SER A 504 -9.38 17.72 -18.38
CA SER A 504 -8.80 18.60 -17.36
C SER A 504 -7.88 19.66 -17.99
N ASP A 505 -7.70 20.77 -17.28
CA ASP A 505 -6.76 21.81 -17.69
C ASP A 505 -5.37 21.47 -17.13
N LEU A 506 -4.34 21.45 -17.97
CA LEU A 506 -3.02 21.01 -17.53
C LEU A 506 -1.89 21.65 -18.33
N GLY A 507 -0.87 22.17 -17.64
CA GLY A 507 0.34 22.61 -18.31
C GLY A 507 1.45 23.16 -17.41
N ILE A 508 2.59 23.46 -18.03
CA ILE A 508 3.81 24.02 -17.43
C ILE A 508 4.13 25.31 -18.20
N GLY A 509 4.43 26.41 -17.51
CA GLY A 509 4.56 27.73 -18.13
C GLY A 509 3.20 28.39 -18.38
N ASN A 510 3.22 29.59 -18.94
CA ASN A 510 2.00 30.27 -19.38
C ASN A 510 1.34 29.52 -20.55
N ALA A 511 0.02 29.36 -20.50
CA ALA A 511 -0.72 28.75 -21.60
C ALA A 511 -0.49 29.54 -22.92
N PRO A 512 -0.28 28.86 -24.06
CA PRO A 512 0.04 29.52 -25.33
C PRO A 512 -1.14 30.33 -25.90
N SER A 513 -2.35 30.11 -25.41
CA SER A 513 -3.57 30.82 -25.78
C SER A 513 -4.60 30.75 -24.66
N GLY A 514 -5.55 31.70 -24.63
CA GLY A 514 -6.57 31.74 -23.57
C GLY A 514 -6.03 32.41 -22.31
N ASN A 515 -6.33 31.83 -21.15
CA ASN A 515 -5.87 32.31 -19.85
C ASN A 515 -4.47 31.77 -19.54
N SER A 516 -3.59 32.60 -18.98
CA SER A 516 -2.18 32.22 -18.74
C SER A 516 -2.01 31.10 -17.73
N ASP A 517 -2.95 30.95 -16.81
CA ASP A 517 -3.02 29.95 -15.74
C ASP A 517 -3.63 28.61 -16.17
N TRP A 518 -3.85 28.44 -17.48
CA TRP A 518 -4.50 27.27 -18.09
C TRP A 518 -5.99 27.10 -17.78
N THR A 519 -6.64 28.03 -17.09
CA THR A 519 -8.08 27.91 -16.80
C THR A 519 -8.89 27.80 -18.10
N PHE A 520 -9.68 26.73 -18.20
CA PHE A 520 -10.48 26.33 -19.37
C PHE A 520 -9.68 25.86 -20.60
N ALA A 521 -8.39 25.54 -20.45
CA ALA A 521 -7.54 25.09 -21.55
C ALA A 521 -7.93 23.70 -22.10
N GLN A 522 -8.43 22.79 -21.26
CA GLN A 522 -8.82 21.42 -21.65
C GLN A 522 -7.71 20.68 -22.40
N SER A 523 -6.50 20.72 -21.85
CA SER A 523 -5.25 20.33 -22.52
C SER A 523 -4.65 19.03 -21.99
N ALA A 524 -5.27 18.37 -21.01
CA ALA A 524 -4.72 17.13 -20.48
C ALA A 524 -4.56 16.03 -21.55
N ASP A 525 -5.43 15.97 -22.56
CA ASP A 525 -5.35 15.02 -23.68
C ASP A 525 -4.27 15.35 -24.73
N ASP A 526 -3.61 16.51 -24.66
CA ASP A 526 -2.43 16.83 -25.48
C ASP A 526 -1.19 16.01 -25.10
N TYR A 527 -1.20 15.39 -23.92
CA TYR A 527 -0.07 14.68 -23.34
C TYR A 527 -0.29 13.16 -23.31
N THR A 528 0.75 12.37 -23.54
CA THR A 528 0.74 10.91 -23.31
C THR A 528 1.32 10.52 -21.96
N LEU A 529 2.19 11.35 -21.40
CA LEU A 529 2.66 11.25 -20.02
C LEU A 529 2.16 12.48 -19.24
N ARG A 530 1.52 12.25 -18.10
CA ARG A 530 1.10 13.28 -17.16
C ARG A 530 1.32 12.74 -15.76
N ARG A 531 2.36 13.21 -15.08
CA ARG A 531 2.68 12.74 -13.73
C ARG A 531 2.93 13.92 -12.82
N LEU A 532 2.15 14.00 -11.75
CA LEU A 532 2.37 14.90 -10.63
C LEU A 532 2.91 14.09 -9.46
N GLN A 533 4.05 14.50 -8.92
CA GLN A 533 4.62 13.95 -7.71
C GLN A 533 4.74 15.04 -6.66
N VAL A 534 4.37 14.74 -5.42
CA VAL A 534 4.46 15.66 -4.29
C VAL A 534 5.37 15.06 -3.24
N LEU A 535 6.28 15.88 -2.76
CA LEU A 535 7.33 15.48 -1.83
C LEU A 535 7.36 16.42 -0.64
N VAL A 536 7.88 15.94 0.49
CA VAL A 536 8.19 16.77 1.65
C VAL A 536 9.63 16.54 2.08
N ARG A 537 10.28 17.55 2.67
CA ARG A 537 11.61 17.38 3.29
C ARG A 537 11.44 17.25 4.78
N GLU A 538 11.92 16.15 5.33
CA GLU A 538 11.87 15.89 6.76
C GLU A 538 12.75 16.90 7.51
N ARG A 539 12.32 17.23 8.73
CA ARG A 539 13.12 18.08 9.63
C ARG A 539 14.40 17.33 10.00
N PRO A 540 15.56 18.00 9.98
CA PRO A 540 16.83 17.42 10.40
C PRO A 540 16.93 17.12 11.89
#